data_AF-A0A538TA86-F1
#
_entry.id   AF-A0A538TA86-F1
#
_cell.length_a   1.000
_cell.length_b   1.000
_cell.length_c   1.000
_cell.angle_alpha   90.00
_cell.angle_beta   90.00
_cell.angle_gamma   90.00
#
_symmetry.space_group_name_H-M   'P 1'
#
loop_
_entity.id
_entity.type
_entity.pdbx_description
1 polymer ?
#
loop_
_entity_poly.entity_id
_entity_poly.type
_entity_poly.pdbx_seq_one_letter_code
_entity_poly.pdbx_strand_id
1 'polypeptide(L)'
;MSLLHDPSGRIRWFAIFGVAGLIAGLVAAWWYARPPRPAPPPRAASVPDSGLAMPDDAIHRRFRRTADDSTAIKTRWVDEIPGFDLVVLSASQREIFVRFANAERCTCGCGYTLAACRAFDSSCDVSAPRVQTLFDSVKAGRIRSAARIRERPSASP
;
A
#
# COMPACT_ATOMS: atom_id res chain seq x y z
N MET A 1 2.90 3.01 -67.43
CA MET A 1 2.41 3.50 -66.13
C MET A 1 2.40 2.32 -65.17
N SER A 2 3.52 2.07 -64.49
CA SER A 2 3.65 0.96 -63.54
C SER A 2 3.24 1.47 -62.15
N LEU A 3 2.02 1.12 -61.73
CA LEU A 3 1.52 1.39 -60.40
C LEU A 3 2.24 0.44 -59.42
N LEU A 4 3.25 0.97 -58.73
CA LEU A 4 3.85 0.36 -57.55
C LEU A 4 2.76 0.19 -56.49
N HIS A 5 2.27 -1.03 -56.35
CA HIS A 5 1.38 -1.43 -55.27
C HIS A 5 2.26 -1.62 -54.02
N ASP A 6 2.38 -0.58 -53.20
CA ASP A 6 3.16 -0.59 -51.96
C ASP A 6 2.53 -1.57 -50.93
N PRO A 7 3.17 -2.72 -50.63
CA PRO A 7 2.66 -3.69 -49.66
C PRO A 7 2.90 -3.25 -48.21
N SER A 8 3.74 -2.24 -47.97
CA SER A 8 4.16 -1.82 -46.64
C SER A 8 3.10 -1.01 -45.89
N GLY A 9 2.21 -0.30 -46.60
CA GLY A 9 1.11 0.45 -46.01
C GLY A 9 0.06 -0.42 -45.31
N ARG A 10 -0.26 -1.59 -45.89
CA ARG A 10 -1.24 -2.53 -45.32
C ARG A 10 -0.72 -3.22 -44.06
N ILE A 11 0.56 -3.61 -44.04
CA ILE A 11 1.20 -4.27 -42.88
C ILE A 11 1.27 -3.30 -41.69
N ARG A 12 1.57 -2.02 -41.93
CA ARG A 12 1.56 -0.99 -40.88
C ARG A 12 0.17 -0.77 -40.30
N TRP A 13 -0.87 -0.83 -41.14
CA TRP A 13 -2.25 -0.72 -40.68
C TRP A 13 -2.63 -1.93 -39.81
N PHE A 14 -2.38 -3.17 -40.23
CA PHE A 14 -2.66 -4.35 -39.40
C PHE A 14 -1.93 -4.32 -38.05
N ALA A 15 -0.69 -3.85 -38.00
CA ALA A 15 0.05 -3.67 -36.75
C ALA A 15 -0.63 -2.63 -35.83
N ILE A 16 -1.09 -1.51 -36.38
CA ILE A 16 -1.81 -0.48 -35.62
C ILE A 16 -3.13 -1.03 -35.06
N PHE A 17 -3.92 -1.74 -35.87
CA PHE A 17 -5.18 -2.34 -35.40
C PHE A 17 -4.96 -3.44 -34.37
N GLY A 18 -3.91 -4.24 -34.53
CA GLY A 18 -3.53 -5.26 -33.54
C GLY A 18 -3.16 -4.64 -32.19
N VAL A 19 -2.34 -3.57 -32.19
CA VAL A 19 -1.97 -2.85 -30.97
C VAL A 19 -3.18 -2.16 -30.35
N ALA A 20 -4.03 -1.51 -31.15
CA ALA A 20 -5.25 -0.87 -30.67
C ALA A 20 -6.21 -1.89 -30.03
N GLY A 21 -6.36 -3.08 -30.63
CA GLY A 21 -7.14 -4.18 -30.07
C GLY A 21 -6.58 -4.69 -28.74
N LEU A 22 -5.26 -4.84 -28.62
CA LEU A 22 -4.59 -5.21 -27.38
C LEU A 22 -4.79 -4.18 -26.27
N ILE A 23 -4.64 -2.89 -26.58
CA ILE A 23 -4.87 -1.80 -25.63
C ILE A 23 -6.34 -1.79 -25.19
N ALA A 24 -7.28 -1.91 -26.12
CA ALA A 24 -8.71 -1.97 -25.81
C ALA A 24 -9.06 -3.16 -24.90
N GLY A 25 -8.49 -4.33 -25.18
CA GLY A 25 -8.66 -5.53 -24.37
C GLY A 25 -8.11 -5.37 -22.94
N LEU A 26 -6.92 -4.78 -22.79
CA LEU A 26 -6.33 -4.50 -21.48
C LEU A 26 -7.14 -3.45 -20.69
N VAL A 27 -7.64 -2.40 -21.36
CA VAL A 27 -8.50 -1.40 -20.73
C VAL A 27 -9.83 -2.02 -20.27
N ALA A 28 -10.44 -2.87 -21.10
CA ALA A 28 -11.66 -3.58 -20.74
C ALA A 28 -11.43 -4.52 -19.55
N ALA A 29 -10.37 -5.34 -19.59
CA ALA A 29 -10.00 -6.23 -18.49
C ALA A 29 -9.76 -5.45 -17.19
N TRP A 30 -9.07 -4.31 -17.27
CA TRP A 30 -8.87 -3.45 -16.10
C TRP A 30 -10.17 -2.85 -15.58
N TRP A 31 -11.13 -2.48 -16.44
CA TRP A 31 -12.46 -2.01 -16.04
C TRP A 31 -13.28 -3.11 -15.35
N TYR A 32 -13.29 -4.34 -15.89
CA TYR A 32 -14.00 -5.48 -15.30
C TYR A 32 -13.37 -5.95 -13.98
N ALA A 33 -12.04 -5.84 -13.84
CA ALA A 33 -11.33 -6.21 -12.61
C ALA A 33 -11.36 -5.12 -11.53
N ARG A 34 -11.89 -3.92 -11.79
CA ARG A 34 -12.05 -2.92 -10.73
C ARG A 34 -13.16 -3.39 -9.80
N PRO A 35 -12.92 -3.48 -8.48
CA PRO A 35 -14.01 -3.70 -7.54
C PRO A 35 -15.04 -2.57 -7.74
N PRO A 36 -16.35 -2.88 -7.71
CA PRO A 36 -17.37 -1.85 -7.79
C PRO A 36 -17.05 -0.78 -6.75
N ARG A 37 -17.19 0.50 -7.13
CA ARG A 37 -17.09 1.58 -6.15
C ARG A 37 -18.04 1.22 -5.01
N PRO A 38 -17.58 1.18 -3.74
CA PRO A 38 -18.51 1.02 -2.64
C PRO A 38 -19.59 2.07 -2.84
N ALA A 39 -20.85 1.63 -2.78
CA ALA A 39 -21.97 2.55 -2.95
C ALA A 39 -21.69 3.76 -2.05
N PRO A 40 -21.81 5.00 -2.58
CA PRO A 40 -21.76 6.15 -1.68
C PRO A 40 -22.74 5.82 -0.56
N PRO A 41 -22.35 5.99 0.72
CA PRO A 41 -23.28 5.77 1.81
C PRO A 41 -24.57 6.50 1.42
N PRO A 42 -25.75 5.88 1.56
CA PRO A 42 -27.01 6.51 1.17
C PRO A 42 -26.91 7.93 1.68
N ARG A 43 -26.93 8.90 0.75
CA ARG A 43 -26.79 10.33 1.06
C ARG A 43 -27.77 10.52 2.17
N ALA A 44 -27.26 10.66 3.41
CA ALA A 44 -28.05 10.44 4.59
C ALA A 44 -29.30 11.29 4.36
N ALA A 45 -30.43 10.63 4.07
CA ALA A 45 -31.72 11.29 4.16
C ALA A 45 -31.62 11.81 5.56
N SER A 46 -31.46 13.14 5.68
CA SER A 46 -31.06 13.82 6.90
C SER A 46 -31.80 13.11 7.99
N VAL A 47 -31.08 12.25 8.73
CA VAL A 47 -31.69 11.52 9.82
C VAL A 47 -32.30 12.67 10.61
N PRO A 48 -33.63 12.70 10.81
CA PRO A 48 -34.19 13.73 11.67
C PRO A 48 -33.28 13.73 12.87
N ASP A 49 -32.70 14.88 13.20
CA ASP A 49 -31.91 15.03 14.40
C ASP A 49 -32.88 14.76 15.55
N SER A 50 -33.16 13.48 15.79
CA SER A 50 -33.93 12.98 16.91
C SER A 50 -32.95 13.15 18.03
N GLY A 51 -32.91 14.40 18.51
CA GLY A 51 -31.89 15.04 19.33
C GLY A 51 -31.31 14.13 20.39
N LEU A 52 -30.35 13.33 19.95
CA LEU A 52 -29.32 12.71 20.75
C LEU A 52 -28.05 12.84 19.92
N ALA A 53 -27.66 14.10 19.67
CA ALA A 53 -26.24 14.42 19.68
C ALA A 53 -25.67 13.72 20.91
N MET A 54 -24.91 12.63 20.68
CA MET A 54 -24.26 11.90 21.77
C MET A 54 -23.60 12.95 22.65
N PRO A 55 -24.01 13.10 23.93
CA PRO A 55 -23.46 14.11 24.80
C PRO A 55 -21.94 14.01 24.74
N ASP A 56 -21.21 15.12 24.62
CA ASP A 56 -19.75 15.14 24.76
C ASP A 56 -19.38 14.90 26.24
N ASP A 57 -19.77 13.74 26.74
CA ASP A 57 -19.55 13.30 28.09
C ASP A 57 -18.14 12.74 28.26
N ALA A 58 -17.77 12.49 29.51
CA ALA A 58 -16.43 12.02 29.86
C ALA A 58 -16.09 10.67 29.19
N ILE A 59 -17.08 9.83 28.90
CA ILE A 59 -16.88 8.48 28.36
C ILE A 59 -16.56 8.57 26.86
N HIS A 60 -17.34 9.33 26.10
CA HIS A 60 -17.09 9.54 24.66
C HIS A 60 -15.74 10.24 24.40
N ARG A 61 -15.36 11.21 25.23
CA ARG A 61 -14.02 11.84 25.15
C ARG A 61 -12.88 10.87 25.45
N ARG A 62 -13.11 9.85 26.29
CA ARG A 62 -12.09 8.84 26.59
C ARG A 62 -11.92 7.86 25.43
N PHE A 63 -13.02 7.43 24.81
CA PHE A 63 -12.94 6.55 23.64
C PHE A 63 -12.30 7.22 22.42
N ARG A 64 -12.57 8.51 22.13
CA ARG A 64 -11.86 9.23 21.05
C ARG A 64 -10.34 9.23 21.25
N ARG A 65 -9.88 9.52 22.48
CA ARG A 65 -8.45 9.44 22.82
C ARG A 65 -7.87 8.04 22.58
N THR A 66 -8.58 6.97 22.99
CA THR A 66 -8.10 5.60 22.72
C THR A 66 -8.04 5.25 21.23
N ALA A 67 -8.89 5.85 20.39
CA ALA A 67 -8.85 5.66 18.94
C ALA A 67 -7.65 6.38 18.30
N ASP A 68 -7.32 7.58 18.76
CA ASP A 68 -6.10 8.30 18.37
C ASP A 68 -4.85 7.51 18.80
N ASP A 69 -4.84 7.01 20.05
CA ASP A 69 -3.78 6.14 20.58
C ASP A 69 -3.63 4.87 19.75
N SER A 70 -4.75 4.28 19.32
CA SER A 70 -4.75 3.09 18.46
C SER A 70 -4.07 3.35 17.13
N THR A 71 -4.25 4.53 16.54
CA THR A 71 -3.57 4.91 15.29
C THR A 71 -2.08 5.09 15.52
N ALA A 72 -1.68 5.72 16.63
CA ALA A 72 -0.28 5.86 17.01
C ALA A 72 0.39 4.49 17.21
N ILE A 73 -0.28 3.54 17.88
CA ILE A 73 0.20 2.16 18.06
C ILE A 73 0.34 1.47 16.70
N LYS A 74 -0.67 1.60 15.82
CA LYS A 74 -0.68 0.98 14.49
C LYS A 74 0.39 1.49 13.53
N THR A 75 0.91 2.68 13.80
CA THR A 75 1.92 3.35 12.96
C THR A 75 3.24 3.56 13.69
N ARG A 76 3.40 3.00 14.89
CA ARG A 76 4.61 3.11 15.70
C ARG A 76 5.81 2.62 14.89
N TRP A 77 6.89 3.40 14.98
CA TRP A 77 8.15 3.04 14.34
C TRP A 77 8.79 1.85 15.06
N VAL A 78 9.33 0.91 14.28
CA VAL A 78 9.96 -0.32 14.77
C VAL A 78 11.28 -0.51 14.04
N ASP A 79 12.40 -0.43 14.78
CA ASP A 79 13.75 -0.56 14.21
C ASP A 79 14.18 -2.02 14.06
N GLU A 80 13.77 -2.89 14.99
CA GLU A 80 14.04 -4.32 14.97
C GLU A 80 12.80 -5.07 14.53
N ILE A 81 12.90 -5.83 13.43
CA ILE A 81 11.76 -6.52 12.83
C ILE A 81 11.88 -8.02 13.14
N PRO A 82 11.09 -8.57 14.09
CA PRO A 82 11.24 -9.95 14.54
C PRO A 82 11.13 -10.98 13.42
N GLY A 83 12.04 -11.95 13.45
CA GLY A 83 12.17 -13.00 12.43
C GLY A 83 13.10 -12.65 11.27
N PHE A 84 13.74 -11.47 11.28
CA PHE A 84 14.67 -11.04 10.23
C PHE A 84 16.01 -10.60 10.82
N ASP A 85 17.09 -11.24 10.41
CA ASP A 85 18.45 -10.86 10.81
C ASP A 85 18.92 -9.65 10.00
N LEU A 86 18.91 -8.47 10.63
CA LEU A 86 19.33 -7.23 9.98
C LEU A 86 20.85 -7.02 10.00
N VAL A 87 21.60 -7.89 10.70
CA VAL A 87 23.07 -7.83 10.79
C VAL A 87 23.72 -8.13 9.46
N VAL A 88 23.09 -8.98 8.64
CA VAL A 88 23.60 -9.32 7.29
C VAL A 88 23.41 -8.21 6.26
N LEU A 89 22.67 -7.15 6.58
CA LEU A 89 22.50 -5.98 5.71
C LEU A 89 23.55 -4.92 6.05
N SER A 90 24.04 -4.22 5.03
CA SER A 90 24.84 -3.00 5.26
C SER A 90 24.01 -1.94 5.98
N ALA A 91 24.64 -0.94 6.60
CA ALA A 91 23.93 0.12 7.31
C ALA A 91 22.91 0.87 6.40
N SER A 92 23.28 1.14 5.15
CA SER A 92 22.39 1.78 4.18
C SER A 92 21.23 0.88 3.76
N GLN A 93 21.49 -0.41 3.56
CA GLN A 93 20.45 -1.40 3.27
C GLN A 93 19.48 -1.55 4.44
N ARG A 94 20.00 -1.64 5.68
CA ARG A 94 19.18 -1.70 6.89
C ARG A 94 18.27 -0.49 6.99
N GLU A 95 18.80 0.71 6.74
CA GLU A 95 18.00 1.93 6.77
C GLU A 95 16.87 1.89 5.74
N ILE A 96 17.18 1.51 4.50
CA ILE A 96 16.17 1.36 3.45
C ILE A 96 15.10 0.35 3.87
N PHE A 97 15.51 -0.84 4.32
CA PHE A 97 14.61 -1.91 4.74
C PHE A 97 13.65 -1.45 5.85
N VAL A 98 14.19 -0.88 6.94
CA VAL A 98 13.40 -0.42 8.09
C VAL A 98 12.42 0.67 7.66
N ARG A 99 12.84 1.64 6.83
CA ARG A 99 11.94 2.70 6.34
C ARG A 99 10.78 2.14 5.52
N PHE A 100 11.05 1.24 4.58
CA PHE A 100 10.00 0.61 3.78
C PHE A 100 9.04 -0.22 4.63
N ALA A 101 9.55 -1.05 5.54
CA ALA A 101 8.72 -1.86 6.42
C ALA A 101 7.83 -1.03 7.36
N ASN A 102 8.30 0.15 7.79
CA ASN A 102 7.55 1.10 8.61
C ASN A 102 6.60 2.03 7.83
N ALA A 103 6.67 2.05 6.51
CA ALA A 103 5.79 2.84 5.65
C ALA A 103 4.67 2.00 5.04
N GLU A 104 4.95 0.76 4.68
CA GLU A 104 4.00 -0.12 4.00
C GLU A 104 2.99 -0.74 4.99
N ARG A 105 1.71 -0.78 4.60
CA ARG A 105 0.63 -1.38 5.40
C ARG A 105 0.56 -2.89 5.20
N CYS A 106 0.40 -3.62 6.30
CA CYS A 106 0.02 -5.02 6.23
C CYS A 106 -1.44 -5.15 5.77
N THR A 107 -1.72 -6.18 4.98
CA THR A 107 -3.02 -6.42 4.33
C THR A 107 -3.85 -7.49 5.05
N CYS A 108 -3.45 -7.95 6.25
CA CYS A 108 -4.21 -8.91 7.04
C CYS A 108 -5.45 -8.31 7.74
N GLY A 109 -5.67 -6.99 7.64
CA GLY A 109 -6.84 -6.30 8.20
C GLY A 109 -6.63 -5.63 9.56
N CYS A 110 -5.49 -5.84 10.22
CA CYS A 110 -5.19 -5.22 11.53
C CYS A 110 -4.92 -3.70 11.45
N GLY A 111 -4.50 -3.20 10.29
CA GLY A 111 -4.12 -1.80 10.05
C GLY A 111 -2.68 -1.43 10.44
N TYR A 112 -1.89 -2.38 10.95
CA TYR A 112 -0.47 -2.19 11.23
C TYR A 112 0.36 -1.93 9.96
N THR A 113 1.50 -1.25 10.10
CA THR A 113 2.58 -1.31 9.10
C THR A 113 3.16 -2.73 9.06
N LEU A 114 3.94 -3.09 8.04
CA LEU A 114 4.61 -4.40 8.01
C LEU A 114 5.50 -4.58 9.25
N ALA A 115 6.30 -3.57 9.60
CA ALA A 115 7.17 -3.62 10.78
C ALA A 115 6.38 -3.73 12.10
N ALA A 116 5.35 -2.89 12.30
CA ALA A 116 4.51 -2.96 13.49
C ALA A 116 3.73 -4.29 13.56
N CYS A 117 3.28 -4.83 12.43
CA CYS A 117 2.61 -6.12 12.39
C CYS A 117 3.55 -7.24 12.86
N ARG A 118 4.82 -7.26 12.45
CA ARG A 118 5.80 -8.24 12.95
C ARG A 118 6.09 -8.09 14.44
N ALA A 119 6.09 -6.85 14.95
CA ALA A 119 6.35 -6.57 16.36
C ALA A 119 5.17 -6.96 17.27
N PHE A 120 3.94 -6.65 16.87
CA PHE A 120 2.73 -6.87 17.68
C PHE A 120 2.00 -8.19 17.37
N ASP A 121 2.24 -8.78 16.20
CA ASP A 121 1.66 -10.06 15.75
C ASP A 121 2.68 -10.81 14.88
N SER A 122 3.69 -11.36 15.54
CA SER A 122 4.76 -12.14 14.89
C SER A 122 4.25 -13.46 14.28
N SER A 123 3.03 -13.89 14.59
CA SER A 123 2.34 -15.03 13.96
C SER A 123 1.60 -14.68 12.68
N CYS A 124 1.53 -13.40 12.26
CA CYS A 124 0.75 -13.03 11.08
C CYS A 124 1.35 -13.59 9.77
N ASP A 125 0.67 -14.60 9.20
CA ASP A 125 1.05 -15.29 7.96
C ASP A 125 1.09 -14.39 6.72
N VAL A 126 0.41 -13.24 6.75
CA VAL A 126 0.44 -12.25 5.65
C VAL A 126 1.68 -11.36 5.75
N SER A 127 2.10 -11.01 6.96
CA SER A 127 3.18 -10.06 7.20
C SER A 127 4.55 -10.66 6.88
N ALA A 128 4.80 -11.91 7.28
CA ALA A 128 6.09 -12.57 7.15
C ALA A 128 6.59 -12.67 5.69
N PRO A 129 5.85 -13.23 4.72
CA PRO A 129 6.33 -13.36 3.35
C PRO A 129 6.56 -12.01 2.65
N ARG A 130 5.77 -10.98 3.02
CA ARG A 130 5.93 -9.62 2.47
C ARG A 130 7.22 -8.96 2.98
N VAL A 131 7.49 -9.07 4.28
CA VAL A 131 8.75 -8.59 4.85
C VAL A 131 9.95 -9.34 4.28
N GLN A 132 9.84 -10.66 4.08
CA GLN A 132 10.88 -11.46 3.43
C GLN A 132 11.18 -10.97 2.01
N THR A 133 10.14 -10.74 1.20
CA THR A 133 10.30 -10.23 -0.17
C THR A 133 10.99 -8.85 -0.19
N LEU A 134 10.62 -7.97 0.74
CA LEU A 134 11.25 -6.67 0.90
C LEU A 134 12.73 -6.81 1.32
N PHE A 135 13.01 -7.65 2.31
CA PHE A 135 14.35 -7.94 2.80
C PHE A 135 15.26 -8.44 1.68
N ASP A 136 14.81 -9.43 0.92
CA ASP A 136 15.57 -10.00 -0.20
C ASP A 136 15.81 -8.98 -1.32
N SER A 137 14.83 -8.11 -1.58
CA SER A 137 14.96 -7.05 -2.59
C SER A 137 15.97 -5.99 -2.20
N VAL A 138 16.02 -5.61 -0.92
CA VAL A 138 17.02 -4.69 -0.39
C VAL A 138 18.40 -5.34 -0.36
N LYS A 139 18.50 -6.59 0.11
CA LYS A 139 19.75 -7.37 0.14
C LYS A 139 20.35 -7.54 -1.25
N ALA A 140 19.52 -7.83 -2.25
CA ALA A 140 19.93 -7.94 -3.65
C ALA A 140 20.20 -6.58 -4.33
N GLY A 141 20.03 -5.46 -3.63
CA GLY A 141 20.28 -4.12 -4.16
C GLY A 141 19.29 -3.70 -5.26
N ARG A 142 18.10 -4.31 -5.30
CA ARG A 142 17.00 -3.91 -6.21
C ARG A 142 16.30 -2.64 -5.73
N ILE A 143 16.33 -2.40 -4.43
CA ILE A 143 15.85 -1.16 -3.81
C ILE A 143 17.08 -0.45 -3.21
N ARG A 144 17.43 0.70 -3.79
CA ARG A 144 18.66 1.45 -3.45
C ARG A 144 18.42 2.79 -2.76
N SER A 145 17.16 3.21 -2.64
CA SER A 145 16.80 4.51 -2.08
C SER A 145 15.44 4.46 -1.39
N ALA A 146 15.35 5.18 -0.28
CA ALA A 146 14.12 5.43 0.47
C ALA A 146 13.74 6.93 0.47
N ALA A 147 14.25 7.72 -0.48
CA ALA A 147 14.16 9.19 -0.46
C ALA A 147 12.73 9.77 -0.44
N ARG A 148 11.70 9.00 -0.80
CA ARG A 148 10.27 9.42 -0.73
C ARG A 148 9.44 8.58 0.24
N ILE A 149 10.10 7.83 1.12
CA ILE A 149 9.48 7.00 2.13
C ILE A 149 9.48 7.76 3.46
N ARG A 150 8.58 7.42 4.38
CA ARG A 150 8.57 7.98 5.74
C ARG A 150 9.97 8.00 6.36
N GLU A 151 10.39 9.14 6.90
CA GLU A 151 11.65 9.27 7.64
C GLU A 151 11.55 8.57 9.01
N ARG A 152 12.70 8.07 9.51
CA ARG A 152 12.80 7.65 10.91
C ARG A 152 12.51 8.86 11.81
N PRO A 153 11.57 8.78 12.75
CA PRO A 153 11.42 9.81 13.78
C PRO A 153 12.73 9.97 14.54
N SER A 154 13.23 11.19 14.70
CA SER A 154 14.32 11.43 15.64
C SER A 154 13.90 10.92 17.01
N ALA A 155 14.75 10.14 17.68
CA ALA A 155 14.53 9.80 19.07
C ALA A 155 14.33 11.12 19.84
N SER A 156 13.14 11.34 20.39
CA SER A 156 12.94 12.44 21.31
C SER A 156 13.84 12.20 22.53
N PRO A 157 14.57 13.23 23.02
CA PRO A 157 15.37 13.12 24.23
C PRO A 157 14.51 12.75 25.45
#